data_AF-A0A2Z5N7S2-F1
#
_entry.id   AF-A0A2Z5N7S2-F1
#
_cell.length_a   1.000
_cell.length_b   1.000
_cell.length_c   1.000
_cell.angle_alpha   90.00
_cell.angle_beta   90.00
_cell.angle_gamma   90.00
#
_symmetry.space_group_name_H-M   'P 1'
#
loop_
_entity.id
_entity.type
_entity.pdbx_description
1 polymer ?
#
loop_
_entity_poly.entity_id
_entity_poly.type
_entity_poly.pdbx_seq_one_letter_code
_entity_poly.pdbx_strand_id
1 'polypeptide(L)' 'MQHQQDAQIRDPYRGHEIRVWARRNDSGAWRDEVQVYVGGERIELVVPAADGPDWMTENEALLAGVERGRYLIDKRIDDD' A
#
# COMPACT_ATOMS: atom_id res chain seq x y z
N MET A 1 -4.39 21.34 -6.48
CA MET A 1 -5.17 20.74 -5.40
C MET A 1 -4.61 19.33 -5.14
N GLN A 2 -3.58 19.22 -4.30
CA GLN A 2 -3.05 17.91 -3.89
C GLN A 2 -3.98 17.41 -2.78
N HIS A 3 -4.95 16.57 -3.11
CA HIS A 3 -5.67 15.82 -2.09
C HIS A 3 -4.70 14.79 -1.51
N GLN A 4 -3.93 15.21 -0.52
CA GLN A 4 -3.30 14.29 0.42
C GLN A 4 -4.44 13.73 1.28
N GLN A 5 -5.20 12.79 0.70
CA GLN A 5 -6.22 12.07 1.44
C GLN A 5 -5.50 11.35 2.57
N ASP A 6 -5.93 11.57 3.82
CA ASP A 6 -5.43 10.80 4.95
C ASP A 6 -5.57 9.30 4.61
N ALA A 7 -4.49 8.56 4.85
CA ALA A 7 -4.49 7.13 4.61
C ALA A 7 -5.44 6.45 5.59
N GLN A 8 -6.16 5.42 5.15
CA GLN A 8 -7.03 4.66 6.03
C GLN A 8 -6.21 3.88 7.06
N ILE A 9 -5.03 3.38 6.65
CA ILE A 9 -4.02 2.85 7.55
C ILE A 9 -2.68 3.53 7.29
N ARG A 10 -1.97 3.84 8.39
CA ARG A 10 -0.57 4.22 8.40
C ARG A 10 0.19 3.20 9.25
N ASP A 11 1.12 2.50 8.63
CA ASP A 11 1.95 1.48 9.29
C ASP A 11 3.43 1.90 9.21
N PRO A 12 4.03 2.36 10.32
CA PRO A 12 5.47 2.61 10.37
C PRO A 12 6.22 1.27 10.43
N TYR A 13 7.14 1.05 9.48
CA TYR A 13 7.87 -0.21 9.36
C TYR A 13 9.31 0.02 8.88
N ARG A 14 10.31 -0.42 9.65
CA ARG A 14 11.76 -0.31 9.33
C ARG A 14 12.19 1.09 8.86
N GLY A 15 11.73 2.16 9.52
CA GLY A 15 12.06 3.54 9.15
C GLY A 15 11.31 4.10 7.94
N HIS A 16 10.38 3.31 7.37
CA HIS A 16 9.46 3.71 6.33
C HIS A 16 8.07 3.95 6.91
N GLU A 17 7.26 4.73 6.23
CA GLU A 17 5.83 4.85 6.48
C GLU A 17 5.07 4.23 5.30
N ILE A 18 4.33 3.16 5.58
CA ILE A 18 3.38 2.56 4.64
C ILE A 18 2.04 3.27 4.81
N ARG A 19 1.47 3.74 3.71
CA ARG A 19 0.12 4.31 3.63
C ARG A 19 -0.75 3.42 2.77
N VAL A 20 -1.91 3.04 3.30
CA VAL A 20 -2.83 2.12 2.64
C VAL A 20 -4.21 2.75 2.52
N TRP A 21 -4.80 2.58 1.34
CA TRP A 21 -6.20 2.87 1.05
C TRP A 21 -6.85 1.61 0.47
N ALA A 22 -8.15 1.49 0.66
CA ALA A 22 -8.98 0.51 -0.01
C ALA A 22 -9.89 1.22 -1.01
N ARG A 23 -9.89 0.76 -2.26
CA ARG A 23 -10.71 1.30 -3.34
C ARG A 23 -11.64 0.23 -3.86
N ARG A 24 -12.92 0.56 -3.96
CA ARG A 24 -13.89 -0.32 -4.61
C ARG A 24 -13.77 -0.18 -6.13
N ASN A 25 -13.67 -1.29 -6.83
CA ASN A 25 -13.57 -1.35 -8.28
C ASN A 25 -14.96 -1.49 -8.96
N ASP A 26 -14.98 -1.48 -10.29
CA ASP A 26 -16.22 -1.55 -11.09
C ASP A 26 -16.96 -2.88 -10.95
N SER A 27 -16.28 -3.97 -10.60
CA SER A 27 -16.91 -5.27 -10.29
C SER A 27 -17.49 -5.34 -8.88
N GLY A 28 -17.30 -4.30 -8.07
CA GLY A 28 -17.79 -4.18 -6.70
C GLY A 28 -16.88 -4.82 -5.64
N ALA A 29 -15.72 -5.34 -6.04
CA ALA A 29 -14.68 -5.84 -5.15
C ALA A 29 -13.76 -4.72 -4.65
N TRP A 30 -12.96 -5.01 -3.64
CA TRP A 30 -12.03 -4.07 -3.03
C TRP A 30 -10.60 -4.34 -3.48
N ARG A 31 -9.85 -3.28 -3.76
CA ARG A 31 -8.42 -3.32 -4.09
C ARG A 31 -7.65 -2.46 -3.11
N ASP A 32 -6.46 -2.92 -2.75
CA ASP A 32 -5.55 -2.17 -1.90
C ASP A 32 -4.64 -1.26 -2.74
N GLU A 33 -4.52 -0.02 -2.31
CA GLU A 33 -3.59 0.97 -2.85
C GLU A 33 -2.54 1.23 -1.78
N VAL A 34 -1.28 0.96 -2.11
CA VAL A 34 -0.15 1.06 -1.18
C VAL A 34 0.83 2.11 -1.69
N GLN A 35 1.22 3.03 -0.81
CA GLN A 35 2.29 3.98 -1.04
C GLN A 35 3.27 3.92 0.13
N VAL A 36 4.57 4.00 -0.15
CA VAL A 36 5.61 3.94 0.88
C VAL A 36 6.42 5.24 0.86
N TYR A 37 6.76 5.71 2.05
CA TYR A 37 7.48 6.96 2.26
C TYR A 37 8.71 6.74 3.15
N VAL A 38 9.77 7.50 2.90
CA VAL A 38 10.98 7.58 3.74
C VAL A 38 11.27 9.06 3.99
N GLY A 39 11.39 9.46 5.26
CA GLY A 39 11.64 10.87 5.59
C GLY A 39 10.57 11.85 5.07
N GLY A 40 9.35 11.37 4.80
CA GLY A 40 8.26 12.15 4.22
C GLY A 40 8.22 12.21 2.69
N GLU A 41 9.23 11.65 2.01
CA GLU A 41 9.26 11.55 0.54
C GLU A 41 8.70 10.20 0.09
N ARG A 42 7.85 10.22 -0.94
CA ARG A 42 7.30 8.98 -1.52
C ARG A 42 8.40 8.29 -2.32
N ILE A 43 8.64 7.02 -2.03
CA ILE A 43 9.56 6.20 -2.81
C ILE A 43 8.78 5.40 -3.86
N GLU A 44 9.36 5.28 -5.07
CA GLU A 44 8.86 4.34 -6.06
C GLU A 44 9.36 2.95 -5.72
N LEU A 45 8.42 2.06 -5.42
CA LEU A 45 8.68 0.63 -5.35
C LEU A 45 8.28 0.04 -6.69
N VAL A 46 9.16 -0.73 -7.31
CA VAL A 46 8.83 -1.47 -8.53
C VAL A 46 7.86 -2.58 -8.15
N VAL A 47 6.58 -2.27 -8.20
CA VAL A 47 5.50 -3.25 -8.01
C VAL A 47 5.20 -3.87 -9.37
N PRO A 48 5.24 -5.20 -9.53
CA PRO A 48 4.69 -5.82 -10.73
C PRO A 48 3.22 -5.38 -10.89
N ALA A 49 2.86 -4.98 -12.11
CA ALA A 49 1.65 -4.20 -12.39
C ALA A 49 0.38 -4.76 -11.71
N ALA A 50 -0.18 -3.93 -10.82
CA ALA A 50 -1.58 -3.56 -10.58
C ALA A 50 -2.76 -4.52 -10.80
N ASP A 51 -2.58 -5.84 -10.84
CA ASP A 51 -3.66 -6.80 -10.60
C ASP A 51 -3.43 -7.46 -9.23
N GLY A 52 -3.44 -6.62 -8.19
CA GLY A 52 -3.62 -7.12 -6.83
C GLY A 52 -4.95 -7.88 -6.73
N PRO A 53 -5.05 -8.89 -5.85
CA PRO A 53 -6.28 -9.66 -5.68
C PRO A 53 -7.48 -8.75 -5.39
N ASP A 54 -8.63 -9.15 -5.95
CA ASP A 54 -9.92 -8.53 -5.65
C ASP A 54 -10.43 -9.09 -4.31
N TRP A 55 -10.53 -8.23 -3.30
CA TRP A 55 -10.97 -8.58 -1.95
C TRP A 55 -12.49 -8.45 -1.79
N MET A 56 -13.08 -9.30 -0.96
CA MET A 56 -14.53 -9.25 -0.70
C MET A 56 -14.90 -8.09 0.23
N THR A 57 -13.99 -7.68 1.12
CA THR A 57 -14.22 -6.61 2.09
C THR A 57 -13.14 -5.53 2.04
N GLU A 58 -13.52 -4.33 2.45
CA GLU A 58 -12.61 -3.20 2.60
C GLU A 58 -11.48 -3.51 3.59
N ASN A 59 -11.80 -4.14 4.72
CA ASN A 59 -10.82 -4.46 5.75
C ASN A 59 -9.78 -5.49 5.29
N GLU A 60 -10.18 -6.49 4.50
CA GLU A 60 -9.23 -7.43 3.88
C GLU A 60 -8.26 -6.70 2.94
N ALA A 61 -8.76 -5.79 2.11
CA ALA A 61 -7.90 -4.99 1.24
C ALA A 61 -6.90 -4.15 2.07
N LEU A 62 -7.36 -3.50 3.15
CA LEU A 62 -6.47 -2.71 4.00
C LEU A 62 -5.37 -3.56 4.65
N LEU A 63 -5.71 -4.72 5.21
CA LEU A 63 -4.73 -5.61 5.84
C LEU A 63 -3.74 -6.17 4.82
N ALA A 64 -4.23 -6.61 3.66
CA ALA A 64 -3.38 -7.07 2.57
C ALA A 64 -2.42 -5.99 2.08
N GLY A 65 -2.87 -4.73 2.02
CA GLY A 65 -2.01 -3.60 1.67
C GLY A 65 -0.90 -3.34 2.68
N VAL A 66 -1.15 -3.54 3.98
CA VAL A 66 -0.10 -3.46 5.01
C VAL A 66 0.93 -4.56 4.79
N GLU A 67 0.49 -5.81 4.66
CA GLU A 67 1.39 -6.95 4.44
C GLU A 67 2.22 -6.78 3.16
N ARG A 68 1.58 -6.33 2.08
CA ARG A 68 2.26 -6.04 0.81
C ARG A 68 3.27 -4.90 0.96
N GLY A 69 2.93 -3.84 1.69
CA GLY A 69 3.85 -2.74 1.99
C GLY A 69 5.11 -3.21 2.71
N ARG A 70 4.95 -4.05 3.74
CA ARG A 70 6.08 -4.64 4.49
C ARG A 70 6.94 -5.54 3.61
N TYR A 71 6.31 -6.43 2.82
CA TYR A 71 7.00 -7.29 1.88
C TYR A 71 7.86 -6.52 0.88
N LEU A 72 7.34 -5.42 0.31
CA LEU A 72 8.09 -4.61 -0.65
C LEU A 72 9.28 -3.90 0.00
N ILE A 73 9.15 -3.46 1.26
CA ILE A 73 10.24 -2.87 2.03
C ILE A 73 11.31 -3.92 2.33
N ASP A 74 10.91 -5.09 2.84
CA ASP A 74 11.84 -6.18 3.14
C ASP A 74 12.61 -6.60 1.88
N LYS A 75 11.90 -6.81 0.76
CA LYS A 75 12.53 -7.15 -0.52
C LYS A 75 13.54 -6.11 -0.98
N ARG A 76 13.21 -4.81 -0.86
CA ARG A 76 14.12 -3.73 -1.22
C ARG A 76 15.39 -3.73 -0.36
N ILE A 77 15.26 -3.99 0.94
CA ILE A 77 16.40 -4.05 1.86
C ILE A 77 17.29 -5.26 1.57
N ASP A 78 16.71 -6.40 1.18
CA ASP A 78 17.47 -7.59 0.83
C ASP A 78 18.19 -7.45 -0.53
N ASP A 79 17.66 -6.63 -1.45
CA ASP A 79 18.23 -6.37 -2.77
C ASP A 79 19.34 -5.28 -2.78
N ASP A 80 19.45 -4.44 -1.73
CA ASP A 80 20.46 -3.36 -1.53
C ASP A 80 21.73 -3.86 -0.80
#